data_AF-A0A1S3RPA4-F1
#
_entry.id   AF-A0A1S3RPA4-F1
#
_cell.length_a   1.000
_cell.length_b   1.000
_cell.length_c   1.000
_cell.angle_alpha   90.00
_cell.angle_beta   90.00
_cell.angle_gamma   90.00
#
_symmetry.space_group_name_H-M   'P 1'
#
loop_
_entity.id
_entity.type
_entity.pdbx_description
1 polymer ?
#
loop_
_entity_poly.entity_id
_entity_poly.type
_entity_poly.pdbx_seq_one_letter_code
_entity_poly.pdbx_strand_id
1 'polypeptide(L)'
;MKKQAGPSSVPLHNGRDLDAFVNNFDASVVGFFSGVDSSQMAEFLKASSAMRDSHRFAHTTDLSLGLKHGVESDTVVLFRPPRLNSKFEDSLVKSDEAVSTASLRQFIRDNVFGLCPHLTAENRENMRGRDLLVAYYDVDYLRNIKGTNYWRNR
;
A
#
# COMPACT_ATOMS: atom_id res chain seq x y z
N MET A 1 12.25 -9.24 17.02
CA MET A 1 12.07 -9.81 15.66
C MET A 1 10.91 -10.80 15.68
N LYS A 2 9.66 -10.35 15.46
CA LYS A 2 8.59 -11.30 15.13
C LYS A 2 8.89 -11.77 13.71
N LYS A 3 9.41 -13.00 13.53
CA LYS A 3 9.29 -13.72 12.26
C LYS A 3 7.84 -13.53 11.82
N GLN A 4 7.59 -12.83 10.71
CA GLN A 4 6.24 -12.70 10.18
C GLN A 4 5.73 -14.12 9.94
N ALA A 5 4.84 -14.56 10.82
CA ALA A 5 4.12 -15.81 10.67
C ALA A 5 3.00 -15.54 9.66
N GLY A 6 3.00 -16.25 8.55
CA GLY A 6 2.04 -16.07 7.47
C GLY A 6 2.68 -16.11 6.09
N PRO A 7 1.85 -16.21 5.04
CA PRO A 7 2.32 -16.14 3.67
C PRO A 7 2.90 -14.76 3.37
N SER A 8 3.82 -14.68 2.40
CA SER A 8 4.39 -13.39 1.97
C SER A 8 3.36 -12.48 1.32
N SER A 9 2.26 -13.04 0.82
CA SER A 9 1.08 -12.34 0.33
C SER A 9 -0.18 -13.03 0.84
N VAL A 10 -1.06 -12.29 1.51
CA VAL A 10 -2.30 -12.81 2.08
C VAL A 10 -3.35 -13.01 0.99
N PRO A 11 -3.94 -14.22 0.83
CA PRO A 11 -5.06 -14.41 -0.10
C PRO A 11 -6.32 -13.75 0.45
N LEU A 12 -7.05 -13.02 -0.40
CA LEU A 12 -8.31 -12.34 -0.08
C LEU A 12 -9.45 -13.02 -0.82
N HIS A 13 -10.46 -13.49 -0.08
CA HIS A 13 -11.55 -14.28 -0.64
C HIS A 13 -12.86 -13.49 -0.80
N ASN A 14 -13.00 -12.38 -0.09
CA ASN A 14 -14.21 -11.57 -0.12
C ASN A 14 -13.93 -10.09 0.17
N GLY A 15 -14.96 -9.25 0.00
CA GLY A 15 -14.83 -7.80 0.19
C GLY A 15 -14.44 -7.38 1.60
N ARG A 16 -14.84 -8.14 2.63
CA ARG A 16 -14.48 -7.85 4.03
C ARG A 16 -12.99 -8.10 4.27
N ASP A 17 -12.44 -9.16 3.68
CA ASP A 17 -11.00 -9.45 3.78
C ASP A 17 -10.18 -8.30 3.17
N LEU A 18 -10.60 -7.83 1.98
CA LEU A 18 -9.98 -6.69 1.32
C LEU A 18 -10.05 -5.43 2.20
N ASP A 19 -11.25 -5.08 2.68
CA ASP A 19 -11.47 -3.90 3.52
C ASP A 19 -10.65 -3.96 4.82
N ALA A 20 -10.60 -5.13 5.46
CA ALA A 20 -9.79 -5.35 6.66
C ALA A 20 -8.29 -5.26 6.37
N PHE A 21 -7.83 -5.73 5.21
CA PHE A 21 -6.42 -5.70 4.85
C PHE A 21 -5.92 -4.28 4.56
N VAL A 22 -6.70 -3.49 3.81
CA VAL A 22 -6.35 -2.12 3.41
C VAL A 22 -6.61 -1.09 4.52
N ASN A 23 -7.50 -1.38 5.47
CA ASN A 23 -7.70 -0.56 6.66
C ASN A 23 -6.57 -0.76 7.68
N ASN A 24 -5.38 -0.27 7.34
CA ASN A 24 -4.18 -0.41 8.13
C ASN A 24 -3.44 0.93 8.30
N PHE A 25 -2.53 0.98 9.28
CA PHE A 25 -1.67 2.14 9.51
C PHE A 25 -0.56 2.29 8.46
N ASP A 26 -0.19 1.18 7.82
CA ASP A 26 0.77 1.08 6.74
C ASP A 26 0.08 0.88 5.39
N ALA A 27 0.79 1.25 4.32
CA ALA A 27 0.32 1.03 2.97
C ALA A 27 0.15 -0.47 2.67
N SER A 28 -0.79 -0.78 1.79
CA SER A 28 -1.17 -2.14 1.44
C SER A 28 -1.04 -2.33 -0.07
N VAL A 29 -0.26 -3.32 -0.50
CA VAL A 29 -0.08 -3.66 -1.91
C VAL A 29 -0.95 -4.88 -2.23
N VAL A 30 -1.94 -4.71 -3.08
CA VAL A 30 -2.93 -5.76 -3.40
C VAL A 30 -2.86 -6.10 -4.89
N GLY A 31 -2.58 -7.35 -5.21
CA GLY A 31 -2.68 -7.88 -6.56
C GLY A 31 -4.08 -8.40 -6.85
N PHE A 32 -4.68 -7.96 -7.96
CA PHE A 32 -5.95 -8.46 -8.47
C PHE A 32 -5.67 -9.24 -9.75
N PHE A 33 -6.02 -10.51 -9.78
CA PHE A 33 -5.73 -11.41 -10.91
C PHE A 33 -6.99 -12.19 -11.30
N SER A 34 -7.13 -12.48 -12.58
CA SER A 34 -8.26 -13.23 -13.17
C SER A 34 -8.27 -14.72 -12.82
N GLY A 35 -7.19 -15.26 -12.26
CA GLY A 35 -7.10 -16.65 -11.86
C GLY A 35 -5.72 -17.06 -11.34
N VAL A 36 -5.64 -18.29 -10.81
CA VAL A 36 -4.42 -18.87 -10.23
C VAL A 36 -3.30 -19.10 -11.25
N ASP A 37 -3.65 -19.25 -12.53
CA ASP A 37 -2.70 -19.51 -13.62
C ASP A 37 -2.14 -18.22 -14.24
N SER A 38 -2.45 -17.05 -13.67
CA SER A 38 -1.92 -15.78 -14.15
C SER A 38 -0.40 -15.71 -13.95
N SER A 39 0.34 -15.49 -15.04
CA SER A 39 1.79 -15.27 -14.99
C SER A 39 2.17 -14.06 -14.14
N GLN A 40 1.31 -13.04 -14.11
CA GLN A 40 1.50 -11.85 -13.28
C GLN A 40 1.37 -12.16 -11.79
N MET A 41 0.48 -13.09 -11.42
CA MET A 41 0.34 -13.54 -10.04
C MET A 41 1.61 -14.25 -9.55
N ALA A 42 2.22 -15.10 -10.38
CA ALA A 42 3.47 -15.78 -10.01
C ALA A 42 4.61 -14.79 -9.73
N GLU A 43 4.79 -13.79 -10.61
CA GLU A 43 5.79 -12.72 -10.39
C GLU A 43 5.45 -11.83 -9.19
N PHE A 44 4.16 -11.57 -8.93
CA PHE A 44 3.71 -10.85 -7.75
C PHE A 44 4.07 -11.59 -6.45
N LEU A 45 3.83 -12.91 -6.38
CA LEU A 45 4.15 -13.73 -5.22
C LEU A 45 5.66 -13.85 -4.98
N LYS A 46 6.45 -13.85 -6.05
CA LYS A 46 7.91 -13.78 -5.97
C LYS A 46 8.37 -12.43 -5.40
N ALA A 47 7.80 -11.34 -5.89
CA ALA A 47 8.09 -10.00 -5.42
C ALA A 47 7.66 -9.79 -3.95
N SER A 48 6.48 -10.29 -3.55
CA SER A 48 6.00 -10.22 -2.18
C SER A 48 6.93 -10.97 -1.24
N SER A 49 7.42 -12.13 -1.65
CA SER A 49 8.39 -12.92 -0.87
C SER A 49 9.70 -12.17 -0.64
N ALA A 50 10.19 -11.44 -1.65
CA ALA A 50 11.40 -10.63 -1.56
C ALA A 50 11.24 -9.35 -0.74
N MET A 51 10.00 -8.86 -0.53
CA MET A 51 9.72 -7.57 0.10
C MET A 51 8.84 -7.66 1.36
N ARG A 52 8.52 -8.88 1.83
CA ARG A 52 7.60 -9.14 2.95
C ARG A 52 7.98 -8.40 4.24
N ASP A 53 9.27 -8.22 4.49
CA ASP A 53 9.77 -7.59 5.71
C ASP A 53 9.60 -6.06 5.71
N SER A 54 9.32 -5.46 4.55
CA SER A 54 9.21 -4.00 4.38
C SER A 54 7.82 -3.53 3.95
N HIS A 55 7.02 -4.40 3.33
CA HIS A 55 5.70 -4.02 2.79
C HIS A 55 4.68 -5.13 3.00
N ARG A 56 3.40 -4.74 3.11
CA ARG A 56 2.28 -5.65 3.29
C ARG A 56 1.69 -6.00 1.93
N PHE A 57 1.70 -7.29 1.59
CA PHE A 57 1.12 -7.79 0.35
C PHE A 57 -0.13 -8.63 0.59
N ALA A 58 -1.10 -8.46 -0.29
CA ALA A 58 -2.23 -9.37 -0.43
C ALA A 58 -2.52 -9.61 -1.91
N HIS A 59 -3.28 -10.65 -2.21
CA HIS A 59 -3.73 -10.91 -3.56
C HIS A 59 -5.13 -11.52 -3.57
N THR A 60 -5.83 -11.36 -4.67
CA THR A 60 -7.08 -12.06 -4.94
C THR A 60 -7.09 -12.58 -6.37
N THR A 61 -7.77 -13.71 -6.56
CA THR A 61 -8.09 -14.30 -7.86
C THR A 61 -9.50 -13.95 -8.33
N ASP A 62 -10.19 -13.06 -7.61
CA ASP A 62 -11.51 -12.56 -7.96
C ASP A 62 -11.41 -11.07 -8.32
N LEU A 63 -11.38 -10.78 -9.63
CA LEU A 63 -11.35 -9.41 -10.15
C LEU A 63 -12.55 -8.57 -9.69
N SER A 64 -13.68 -9.20 -9.35
CA SER A 64 -14.89 -8.46 -8.93
C SER A 64 -14.66 -7.64 -7.67
N LEU A 65 -13.74 -8.06 -6.80
CA LEU A 65 -13.33 -7.33 -5.59
C LEU A 65 -12.64 -6.00 -5.90
N GLY A 66 -11.99 -5.92 -7.06
CA GLY A 66 -11.27 -4.74 -7.52
C GLY A 66 -12.13 -3.74 -8.30
N LEU A 67 -13.34 -4.12 -8.73
CA LEU A 67 -14.22 -3.27 -9.55
C LEU A 67 -14.53 -1.93 -8.88
N LYS A 68 -14.77 -1.93 -7.56
CA LYS A 68 -15.02 -0.70 -6.78
C LYS A 68 -13.82 0.25 -6.74
N HIS A 69 -12.64 -0.24 -7.08
CA HIS A 69 -11.39 0.51 -7.19
C HIS A 69 -10.99 0.76 -8.66
N GLY A 70 -11.89 0.47 -9.61
CA GLY A 70 -11.68 0.61 -11.05
C GLY A 70 -10.67 -0.38 -11.62
N VAL A 71 -10.53 -1.56 -11.02
CA VAL A 71 -9.70 -2.64 -11.57
C VAL A 71 -10.57 -3.44 -12.54
N GLU A 72 -10.20 -3.40 -13.82
CA GLU A 72 -10.93 -4.09 -14.91
C GLU A 72 -10.18 -5.33 -15.42
N SER A 73 -8.88 -5.42 -15.15
CA SER A 73 -7.98 -6.48 -15.59
C SER A 73 -6.94 -6.79 -14.52
N ASP A 74 -6.12 -7.82 -14.76
CA ASP A 74 -4.98 -8.16 -13.91
C ASP A 74 -4.13 -6.92 -13.65
N THR A 75 -4.02 -6.52 -12.38
CA THR A 75 -3.38 -5.26 -11.97
C THR A 75 -3.00 -5.30 -10.50
N VAL A 76 -1.93 -4.58 -10.16
CA VAL A 76 -1.54 -4.36 -8.77
C VAL A 76 -1.95 -2.96 -8.34
N VAL A 77 -2.55 -2.84 -7.16
CA VAL A 77 -2.98 -1.57 -6.58
C VAL A 77 -2.27 -1.34 -5.26
N LEU A 78 -1.73 -0.14 -5.08
CA LEU A 78 -1.21 0.33 -3.81
C LEU A 78 -2.28 1.17 -3.12
N PHE A 79 -2.71 0.75 -1.94
CA PHE A 79 -3.59 1.49 -1.04
C PHE A 79 -2.75 2.21 0.01
N ARG A 80 -2.88 3.54 0.08
CA ARG A 80 -2.27 4.33 1.13
C ARG A 80 -3.07 4.20 2.44
N PRO A 81 -2.45 4.43 3.61
CA PRO A 81 -3.14 4.34 4.89
C PRO A 81 -4.38 5.26 4.92
N PRO A 82 -5.59 4.76 5.20
CA PRO A 82 -6.81 5.58 5.15
C PRO A 82 -6.76 6.81 6.06
N ARG A 83 -6.03 6.72 7.18
CA ARG A 83 -5.80 7.85 8.10
C ARG A 83 -5.11 9.05 7.45
N LEU A 84 -4.39 8.84 6.34
CA LEU A 84 -3.63 9.85 5.60
C LEU A 84 -4.37 10.38 4.37
N ASN A 85 -5.58 9.88 4.09
CA ASN A 85 -6.38 10.31 2.95
C ASN A 85 -6.55 11.83 2.94
N SER A 86 -6.45 12.40 1.76
CA SER A 86 -6.53 13.83 1.53
C SER A 86 -7.21 14.11 0.20
N LYS A 87 -7.63 15.36 0.00
CA LYS A 87 -8.18 15.85 -1.27
C LYS A 87 -7.10 16.23 -2.30
N PHE A 88 -5.82 16.21 -1.89
CA PHE A 88 -4.69 16.66 -2.71
C PHE A 88 -4.05 15.53 -3.54
N GLU A 89 -4.38 14.28 -3.24
CA GLU A 89 -3.86 13.10 -3.95
C GLU A 89 -4.81 11.92 -3.79
N ASP A 90 -4.73 10.97 -4.72
CA ASP A 90 -5.52 9.75 -4.64
C ASP A 90 -5.06 8.84 -3.49
N SER A 91 -6.02 8.17 -2.85
CA SER A 91 -5.73 7.21 -1.77
C SER A 91 -5.25 5.85 -2.30
N LEU A 92 -5.42 5.60 -3.59
CA LEU A 92 -4.98 4.37 -4.26
C LEU A 92 -4.28 4.71 -5.56
N VAL A 93 -3.28 3.91 -5.92
CA VAL A 93 -2.53 4.04 -7.17
C VAL A 93 -2.47 2.67 -7.84
N LYS A 94 -2.71 2.60 -9.15
CA LYS A 94 -2.62 1.38 -9.94
C LYS A 94 -1.25 1.29 -10.60
N SER A 95 -0.71 0.08 -10.72
CA SER A 95 0.49 -0.18 -11.50
C SER A 95 0.15 -0.23 -12.98
N ASP A 96 0.80 0.61 -13.78
CA ASP A 96 0.66 0.62 -15.24
C ASP A 96 1.66 -0.31 -15.94
N GLU A 97 2.67 -0.77 -15.21
CA GLU A 97 3.72 -1.65 -15.72
C GLU A 97 3.39 -3.13 -15.53
N ALA A 98 3.95 -3.96 -16.40
CA ALA A 98 3.93 -5.41 -16.25
C ALA A 98 4.55 -5.84 -14.92
N VAL A 99 3.94 -6.83 -14.27
CA VAL A 99 4.35 -7.27 -12.94
C VAL A 99 5.68 -8.01 -12.99
N SER A 100 6.69 -7.43 -12.36
CA SER A 100 7.97 -8.08 -12.04
C SER A 100 8.44 -7.61 -10.67
N THR A 101 9.40 -8.31 -10.06
CA THR A 101 9.99 -7.86 -8.79
C THR A 101 10.64 -6.47 -8.90
N ALA A 102 11.22 -6.13 -10.05
CA ALA A 102 11.88 -4.84 -10.25
C ALA A 102 10.87 -3.69 -10.42
N SER A 103 9.87 -3.87 -11.30
CA SER A 103 8.81 -2.88 -11.54
C SER A 103 7.98 -2.64 -10.27
N LEU A 104 7.60 -3.69 -9.54
CA LEU A 104 6.88 -3.54 -8.28
C LEU A 104 7.69 -2.80 -7.22
N ARG A 105 8.99 -3.06 -7.12
CA ARG A 105 9.84 -2.35 -6.16
C ARG A 105 9.94 -0.86 -6.52
N GLN A 106 10.05 -0.53 -7.79
CA GLN A 106 10.04 0.86 -8.26
C GLN A 106 8.68 1.53 -7.98
N PHE A 107 7.59 0.88 -8.42
CA PHE A 107 6.22 1.32 -8.22
C PHE A 107 5.92 1.63 -6.75
N ILE A 108 6.30 0.74 -5.83
CA ILE A 108 6.10 0.96 -4.40
C ILE A 108 6.94 2.15 -3.91
N ARG A 109 8.23 2.22 -4.24
CA ARG A 109 9.12 3.32 -3.81
C ARG A 109 8.59 4.69 -4.23
N ASP A 110 8.01 4.78 -5.41
CA ASP A 110 7.56 6.06 -5.97
C ASP A 110 6.22 6.50 -5.40
N ASN A 111 5.36 5.55 -5.01
CA ASN A 111 3.95 5.85 -4.70
C ASN A 111 3.57 5.68 -3.22
N VAL A 112 4.35 4.94 -2.42
CA VAL A 112 3.94 4.52 -1.07
C VAL A 112 3.70 5.67 -0.10
N PHE A 113 4.48 6.75 -0.22
CA PHE A 113 4.43 7.88 0.72
C PHE A 113 3.48 9.00 0.30
N GLY A 114 3.13 9.08 -0.98
CA GLY A 114 2.36 10.21 -1.51
C GLY A 114 3.09 11.55 -1.39
N LEU A 115 2.32 12.63 -1.42
CA LEU A 115 2.84 14.00 -1.42
C LEU A 115 3.37 14.42 -0.05
N CYS A 116 2.66 14.07 1.01
CA CYS A 116 3.00 14.45 2.37
C CYS A 116 2.89 13.21 3.27
N PRO A 117 3.95 12.45 3.55
CA PRO A 117 3.85 11.32 4.46
C PRO A 117 3.88 11.75 5.93
N HIS A 118 3.40 10.87 6.82
CA HIS A 118 3.67 10.99 8.26
C HIS A 118 5.08 10.45 8.54
N LEU A 119 6.03 11.34 8.82
CA LEU A 119 7.40 10.98 9.18
C LEU A 119 7.42 10.35 10.58
N THR A 120 7.88 9.09 10.67
CA THR A 120 8.04 8.34 11.92
C THR A 120 9.50 7.91 12.07
N ALA A 121 9.88 7.45 13.27
CA ALA A 121 11.21 6.88 13.47
C ALA A 121 11.49 5.67 12.55
N GLU A 122 10.45 4.93 12.16
CA GLU A 122 10.56 3.72 11.33
C GLU A 122 10.81 4.03 9.86
N ASN A 123 10.19 5.09 9.31
CA ASN A 123 10.29 5.42 7.89
C ASN A 123 11.25 6.57 7.57
N ARG A 124 11.84 7.20 8.61
CA ARG A 124 12.74 8.35 8.44
C ARG A 124 13.93 8.04 7.53
N GLU A 125 14.51 6.85 7.65
CA GLU A 125 15.66 6.46 6.82
C GLU A 125 15.29 6.37 5.34
N ASN A 126 14.06 5.94 5.01
CA ASN A 126 13.55 5.87 3.63
C ASN A 126 13.39 7.25 2.97
N MET A 127 13.32 8.33 3.77
CA MET A 127 13.16 9.70 3.30
C MET A 127 14.47 10.50 3.30
N ARG A 128 15.57 9.93 3.80
CA ARG A 128 16.89 10.59 3.78
C ARG A 128 17.41 10.75 2.35
N GLY A 129 18.24 11.78 2.14
CA GLY A 129 18.89 12.04 0.84
C GLY A 129 17.98 12.70 -0.20
N ARG A 130 16.82 13.22 0.22
CA ARG A 130 15.92 14.05 -0.58
C ARG A 130 15.76 15.41 0.09
N ASP A 131 15.41 16.43 -0.70
CA ASP A 131 14.96 17.71 -0.15
C ASP A 131 13.66 17.48 0.62
N LEU A 132 13.70 17.73 1.93
CA LEU A 132 12.61 17.39 2.85
C LEU A 132 12.19 18.63 3.64
N LEU A 133 10.93 19.03 3.48
CA LEU A 133 10.26 20.01 4.33
C LEU A 133 9.45 19.27 5.39
N VAL A 134 9.69 19.59 6.67
CA VAL A 134 8.99 18.96 7.80
C VAL A 134 8.21 20.00 8.58
N ALA A 135 6.90 19.83 8.67
CA ALA A 135 6.03 20.60 9.55
C ALA A 135 5.86 19.86 10.89
N TYR A 136 6.27 20.49 11.99
CA TYR A 136 6.17 19.93 13.34
C TYR A 136 4.94 20.48 14.06
N TYR A 137 4.13 19.59 14.63
CA TYR A 137 3.00 19.88 15.51
C TYR A 137 2.63 18.60 16.29
N ASP A 138 1.57 18.64 17.10
CA ASP A 138 1.10 17.50 17.90
C ASP A 138 0.42 16.42 17.04
N VAL A 139 1.20 15.75 16.21
CA VAL A 139 0.76 14.63 15.35
C VAL A 139 0.45 13.42 16.22
N ASP A 140 -0.84 13.06 16.34
CA ASP A 140 -1.28 11.89 17.09
C ASP A 140 -2.50 11.25 16.39
N TYR A 141 -2.24 10.22 15.57
CA TYR A 141 -3.28 9.44 14.88
C TYR A 141 -3.96 8.38 15.78
N LEU A 142 -3.64 8.32 17.07
CA LEU A 142 -4.30 7.42 18.03
C LEU A 142 -5.30 8.17 18.90
N ARG A 143 -4.92 9.35 19.41
CA ARG A 143 -5.75 10.13 20.35
C ARG A 143 -6.32 11.40 19.73
N ASN A 144 -5.72 11.93 18.67
CA ASN A 144 -6.11 13.21 18.07
C ASN A 144 -6.14 13.18 16.52
N ILE A 145 -6.84 12.21 15.95
CA ILE A 145 -6.96 12.07 14.48
C ILE A 145 -7.53 13.35 13.85
N LYS A 146 -8.55 13.95 14.48
CA LYS A 146 -9.21 15.17 13.97
C LYS A 146 -8.25 16.37 13.94
N GLY A 147 -7.54 16.64 15.05
CA GLY A 147 -6.58 17.74 15.11
C GLY A 147 -5.39 17.51 14.17
N THR A 148 -4.94 16.26 14.04
CA THR A 148 -3.86 15.90 13.12
C THR A 148 -4.26 16.18 11.66
N ASN A 149 -5.45 15.72 11.26
CA ASN A 149 -5.95 15.93 9.90
C ASN A 149 -6.35 17.38 9.61
N TYR A 150 -6.64 18.20 10.63
CA TYR A 150 -6.91 19.62 10.48
C TYR A 150 -5.72 20.38 9.88
N TRP A 151 -4.51 20.09 10.40
CA TRP A 151 -3.27 20.71 9.93
C TRP A 151 -2.79 20.11 8.60
N ARG A 152 -2.89 18.79 8.44
CA ARG A 152 -2.51 18.09 7.20
C ARG A 152 -3.28 18.58 5.97
N ASN A 153 -4.56 18.92 6.12
CA ASN A 153 -5.45 19.23 4.99
C ASN A 153 -5.59 20.74 4.70
N ARG A 154 -4.62 21.54 5.13
CA ARG A 154 -4.51 22.98 4.88
C ARG A 154 -3.20 23.28 4.19
#